data_AF-S3L457-F1
#
_entry.id   AF-S3L457-F1
#
_cell.length_a   1.000
_cell.length_b   1.000
_cell.length_c   1.000
_cell.angle_alpha   90.00
_cell.angle_beta   90.00
_cell.angle_gamma   90.00
#
_symmetry.space_group_name_H-M   'P 1'
#
loop_
_entity.id
_entity.type
_entity.pdbx_description
1 polymer ?
#
loop_
_entity_poly.entity_id
_entity_poly.type
_entity_poly.pdbx_seq_one_letter_code
_entity_poly.pdbx_strand_id
1 'polypeptide(L)' 'MAKEKKDKELSYSELVAKRNELKRKYMDFRFQMAVGHVDKPIQKRTMRREIALINTLIRQKEIAGLDK' A
#
# COMPACT_ATOMS: atom_id res chain seq x y z
N MET A 1 1.22 8.04 11.84
CA MET A 1 1.61 6.68 12.29
C MET A 1 0.45 6.06 13.09
N ALA A 2 -0.69 5.76 12.46
CA ALA A 2 -1.87 5.21 13.15
C ALA A 2 -2.61 4.11 12.35
N LYS A 3 -2.06 3.66 11.21
CA LYS A 3 -2.77 2.76 10.27
C LYS A 3 -2.28 1.31 10.30
N GLU A 4 -1.10 1.04 10.89
CA GLU A 4 -0.46 -0.29 10.90
C GLU A 4 -1.23 -1.36 11.67
N LYS A 5 -1.97 -0.99 12.72
CA LYS A 5 -2.68 -1.99 13.54
C LYS A 5 -3.85 -2.65 12.82
N LYS A 6 -4.52 -1.95 11.90
CA LYS A 6 -5.67 -2.53 11.18
C LYS A 6 -5.23 -3.60 10.17
N ASP A 7 -4.06 -3.46 9.57
CA ASP A 7 -3.65 -4.30 8.42
C ASP A 7 -3.21 -5.72 8.80
N LYS A 8 -2.87 -5.96 10.07
CA LYS A 8 -2.58 -7.33 10.54
C LYS A 8 -3.83 -8.22 10.61
N GLU A 9 -5.00 -7.62 10.82
CA GLU A 9 -6.27 -8.32 10.99
C GLU A 9 -7.00 -8.60 9.66
N LEU A 10 -6.67 -7.90 8.56
CA LEU A 10 -7.33 -8.08 7.26
C LEU A 10 -7.03 -9.44 6.63
N SER A 11 -8.02 -10.09 6.02
CA SER A 11 -7.85 -11.34 5.28
C SER A 11 -6.91 -11.16 4.06
N TYR A 12 -6.32 -12.25 3.57
CA TYR A 12 -5.41 -12.24 2.41
C TYR A 12 -6.03 -11.51 1.20
N SER A 13 -7.30 -11.81 0.90
CA SER A 13 -8.06 -11.17 -0.19
C SER A 13 -8.14 -9.65 -0.02
N GLU A 14 -8.37 -9.17 1.21
CA GLU A 14 -8.52 -7.75 1.47
C GLU A 14 -7.16 -7.02 1.43
N LEU A 15 -6.07 -7.68 1.83
CA LEU A 15 -4.71 -7.15 1.65
C LEU A 15 -4.36 -6.98 0.18
N VAL A 16 -4.73 -7.94 -0.67
CA VAL A 16 -4.55 -7.86 -2.12
C VAL A 16 -5.39 -6.74 -2.73
N ALA A 17 -6.66 -6.60 -2.32
CA ALA A 17 -7.52 -5.51 -2.76
C ALA A 17 -6.93 -4.13 -2.39
N LYS A 18 -6.48 -3.98 -1.15
CA LYS A 18 -5.87 -2.74 -0.65
C LYS A 18 -4.56 -2.41 -1.38
N ARG A 19 -3.75 -3.42 -1.69
CA ARG A 19 -2.52 -3.29 -2.49
C ARG A 19 -2.82 -2.74 -3.88
N ASN A 20 -3.88 -3.24 -4.53
CA ASN A 20 -4.29 -2.78 -5.85
C ASN A 20 -4.80 -1.33 -5.82
N GLU A 21 -5.60 -0.97 -4.81
CA GLU A 21 -6.09 0.39 -4.61
C GLU A 21 -4.94 1.39 -4.38
N LEU A 22 -3.99 1.06 -3.51
CA LEU A 22 -2.83 1.91 -3.24
C LEU A 22 -1.91 2.05 -4.46
N LYS A 23 -1.77 1.00 -5.27
CA LYS A 23 -1.01 1.07 -6.52
C LYS A 23 -1.66 2.02 -7.53
N ARG A 24 -3.00 2.02 -7.64
CA ARG A 24 -3.74 2.99 -8.47
C ARG A 24 -3.51 4.41 -7.98
N LYS A 25 -3.74 4.67 -6.69
CA LYS A 25 -3.47 5.99 -6.08
C LYS A 25 -2.04 6.47 -6.28
N TYR A 26 -1.06 5.55 -6.23
CA TYR A 26 0.34 5.89 -6.49
C TYR A 26 0.60 6.26 -7.95
N MET A 27 -0.08 5.60 -8.90
CA MET A 27 -0.03 5.99 -10.31
C MET A 27 -0.64 7.38 -10.53
N ASP A 28 -1.80 7.66 -9.93
CA ASP A 28 -2.44 8.97 -10.02
C ASP A 28 -1.55 10.07 -9.42
N PHE A 29 -0.93 9.79 -8.26
CA PHE A 29 0.03 10.71 -7.64
C PHE A 29 1.27 10.91 -8.52
N ARG A 30 1.77 9.86 -9.19
CA ARG A 30 2.88 9.98 -10.15
C ARG A 30 2.48 10.80 -11.38
N PHE A 31 1.22 10.70 -11.82
CA PHE A 31 0.70 11.49 -12.92
C PHE A 31 0.61 12.97 -12.53
N GLN A 32 0.05 13.29 -11.35
CA GLN A 32 0.03 14.65 -10.81
C GLN A 32 1.44 15.25 -10.69
N MET A 33 2.41 14.44 -10.28
CA MET A 33 3.84 14.82 -10.26
C MET A 33 4.39 15.18 -11.63
N ALA A 34 4.00 14.46 -12.68
CA ALA A 34 4.42 14.76 -14.05
C ALA A 34 3.76 16.04 -14.60
N VAL A 35 2.52 16.32 -14.18
CA VAL A 35 1.77 17.53 -14.54
C VAL A 35 2.25 18.78 -13.77
N GLY A 36 3.11 18.62 -12.76
CA GLY A 36 3.70 19.72 -11.99
C GLY A 36 2.85 20.26 -10.85
N HIS A 37 1.68 19.66 -10.58
CA HIS A 37 0.88 19.94 -9.39
C HIS A 37 1.30 19.00 -8.25
N VAL A 38 2.29 19.43 -7.47
CA VAL A 38 2.79 18.64 -6.33
C VAL A 38 2.70 19.46 -5.07
N ASP A 39 1.57 19.35 -4.39
CA ASP A 39 1.37 20.03 -3.11
C ASP A 39 2.18 19.37 -1.97
N LYS A 40 2.49 18.07 -2.08
CA LYS A 40 3.05 17.26 -0.98
C LYS A 40 4.10 16.25 -1.44
N PRO A 41 5.35 16.67 -1.70
CA PRO A 41 6.42 15.78 -2.15
C PRO A 41 6.75 14.65 -1.15
N ILE A 42 6.50 14.86 0.15
CA ILE A 42 6.67 13.85 1.21
C ILE A 42 5.69 12.67 1.05
N GLN A 43 4.52 12.91 0.46
CA GLN A 43 3.46 11.90 0.34
C GLN A 43 3.91 10.71 -0.55
N LYS A 44 4.76 10.96 -1.55
CA LYS A 44 5.40 9.90 -2.36
C LYS A 44 6.13 8.88 -1.50
N ARG A 45 6.90 9.36 -0.51
CA ARG A 45 7.69 8.52 0.39
C ARG A 45 6.77 7.69 1.29
N THR A 46 5.74 8.32 1.84
CA THR A 46 4.74 7.64 2.69
C THR A 46 4.01 6.55 1.92
N MET A 47 3.50 6.85 0.73
CA MET A 47 2.79 5.87 -0.11
C MET A 47 3.70 4.70 -0.52
N ARG A 48 4.97 4.94 -0.85
CA ARG A 48 5.93 3.86 -1.13
C ARG A 48 6.14 2.94 0.07
N ARG A 49 6.24 3.52 1.27
CA ARG A 49 6.39 2.75 2.53
C ARG A 49 5.13 1.94 2.83
N GLU A 50 3.96 2.52 2.65
CA GLU A 50 2.68 1.81 2.85
C GLU A 50 2.54 0.61 1.89
N ILE A 51 2.89 0.77 0.61
CA ILE A 51 2.88 -0.34 -0.36
C ILE A 51 3.86 -1.44 0.05
N ALA A 52 5.07 -1.07 0.50
CA ALA A 52 6.07 -2.03 0.94
C ALA A 52 5.58 -2.82 2.17
N LEU A 53 4.99 -2.15 3.16
CA LEU A 53 4.42 -2.81 4.34
C LEU A 53 3.33 -3.83 3.97
N ILE A 54 2.41 -3.47 3.07
CA ILE A 54 1.34 -4.38 2.66
C ILE A 54 1.91 -5.58 1.88
N ASN A 55 2.89 -5.37 1.01
CA ASN A 55 3.55 -6.48 0.32
C ASN A 55 4.27 -7.41 1.31
N THR A 56 4.90 -6.86 2.36
CA THR A 56 5.52 -7.66 3.42
C THR A 56 4.48 -8.46 4.20
N LEU A 57 3.33 -7.87 4.54
CA LEU A 57 2.24 -8.56 5.22
C LEU A 57 1.64 -9.68 4.36
N ILE A 58 1.42 -9.43 3.06
CA ILE A 58 1.00 -10.47 2.10
C ILE A 58 2.00 -11.62 2.12
N ARG A 59 3.30 -11.30 1.99
CA ARG A 59 4.36 -12.32 1.98
C ARG A 59 4.44 -13.10 3.29
N GLN A 60 4.23 -12.45 4.44
CA GLN A 60 4.19 -13.11 5.74
C GLN A 60 3.01 -14.10 5.83
N LYS A 61 1.84 -13.75 5.27
CA LYS A 61 0.68 -14.66 5.23
C LYS A 61 0.89 -15.83 4.28
N GLU A 62 1.53 -15.61 3.13
CA GLU A 62 1.94 -16.68 2.20
C GLU A 62 2.88 -17.68 2.88
N ILE A 63 3.93 -17.20 3.55
CA ILE A 63 4.88 -18.06 4.27
C ILE A 63 4.20 -18.82 5.41
N ALA A 64 3.20 -18.22 6.06
CA ALA A 64 2.42 -18.86 7.12
C ALA A 64 1.38 -19.87 6.59
N GLY A 65 1.22 -20.04 5.28
CA GLY A 65 0.26 -20.98 4.69
C GLY A 65 -1.20 -20.56 4.84
N LEU A 66 -1.46 -19.27 5.12
CA LEU A 66 -2.80 -18.69 5.24
C LEU A 66 -3.39 -18.26 3.88
N ASP A 67 -2.98 -18.93 2.80
CA ASP A 67 -3.35 -18.64 1.41
C ASP A 67 -4.76 -19.15 1.02
N LYS A 68 -5.64 -19.39 2.00
CA LYS A 68 -7.02 -19.86 1.80
C LYS A 68 -8.03 -18.87 2.36
#